data_AF-W6QPA0-F1
#
_entry.id   AF-W6QPA0-F1
#
_cell.length_a   1.000
_cell.length_b   1.000
_cell.length_c   1.000
_cell.angle_alpha   90.00
_cell.angle_beta   90.00
_cell.angle_gamma   90.00
#
_symmetry.space_group_name_H-M   'P 1'
#
loop_
_entity.id
_entity.type
_entity.pdbx_description
1 polymer ?
#
loop_
_entity_poly.entity_id
_entity_poly.type
_entity_poly.pdbx_seq_one_letter_code
_entity_poly.pdbx_strand_id
1 'polypeptide(L)'
;MRQLLAQPVGYMLDLRIMYGWITNYQQTIFLRQTMVGNTWGIEYSPIVKSTTHADPLEMEPPSTKQCFFFLASVAAGQGRVPKYA
;
A
#
# COMPACT_ATOMS: atom_id res chain seq x y z
N MET A 1 8.07 4.22 -14.00
CA MET A 1 7.47 3.86 -12.68
C MET A 1 8.29 4.30 -11.47
N ARG A 2 9.62 4.08 -11.39
CA ARG A 2 10.42 4.47 -10.21
C ARG A 2 10.24 5.94 -9.78
N GLN A 3 10.21 6.88 -10.72
CA GLN A 3 9.98 8.31 -10.43
C GLN A 3 8.59 8.60 -9.85
N LEU A 4 7.58 7.85 -10.27
CA LEU A 4 6.18 8.06 -9.86
C LEU A 4 5.93 7.57 -8.43
N LEU A 5 6.65 6.51 -8.02
CA LEU A 5 6.62 5.99 -6.66
C LEU A 5 7.54 6.77 -5.71
N ALA A 6 8.57 7.46 -6.22
CA ALA A 6 9.56 8.14 -5.41
C ALA A 6 8.97 9.21 -4.49
N GLN A 7 8.03 10.02 -4.99
CA GLN A 7 7.42 11.08 -4.19
C GLN A 7 6.51 10.53 -3.06
N PRO A 8 5.56 9.60 -3.32
CA PRO A 8 4.79 8.95 -2.25
C PRO A 8 5.68 8.24 -1.23
N VAL A 9 6.73 7.56 -1.69
CA VAL A 9 7.70 6.90 -0.81
C VAL A 9 8.46 7.90 0.06
N GLY A 10 8.84 9.06 -0.50
CA GLY A 10 9.43 10.17 0.27
C GLY A 10 8.53 10.62 1.42
N TYR A 11 7.23 10.83 1.15
CA TYR A 11 6.28 11.15 2.21
C TYR A 11 6.14 10.04 3.25
N MET A 12 6.18 8.77 2.84
CA MET A 12 6.12 7.65 3.77
C MET A 12 7.32 7.62 4.74
N LEU A 13 8.51 7.95 4.24
CA LEU A 13 9.72 8.10 5.05
C LEU A 13 9.62 9.28 6.02
N ASP A 14 9.21 10.45 5.53
CA ASP A 14 9.10 11.67 6.33
C ASP A 14 8.08 11.53 7.46
N LEU A 15 6.93 10.93 7.17
CA LEU A 15 5.85 10.69 8.12
C LEU A 15 6.06 9.46 9.01
N ARG A 16 7.11 8.67 8.75
CA ARG A 16 7.42 7.41 9.45
C ARG A 16 6.26 6.41 9.45
N ILE A 17 5.60 6.26 8.31
CA ILE A 17 4.47 5.35 8.13
C ILE A 17 4.89 4.09 7.39
N MET A 18 4.46 2.94 7.90
CA MET A 18 4.82 1.62 7.32
C MET A 18 4.10 1.35 6.01
N TYR A 19 2.86 1.82 5.88
CA TYR A 19 2.00 1.52 4.74
C TYR A 19 1.57 2.80 4.03
N GLY A 20 1.36 2.69 2.72
CA GLY A 20 0.84 3.76 1.89
C GLY A 20 0.06 3.20 0.71
N TRP A 21 -0.58 4.07 -0.06
CA TRP A 21 -1.26 3.69 -1.29
C TRP A 21 -1.20 4.84 -2.29
N ILE A 22 -1.27 4.48 -3.56
CA ILE A 22 -1.44 5.40 -4.67
C ILE A 22 -2.68 4.96 -5.41
N THR A 23 -3.65 5.86 -5.53
CA THR A 23 -4.93 5.56 -6.15
C THR A 23 -5.24 6.61 -7.20
N ASN A 24 -5.75 6.15 -8.34
CA ASN A 24 -6.51 6.97 -9.28
C ASN A 24 -7.95 6.44 -9.32
N TYR A 25 -8.82 7.07 -10.12
CA TYR A 25 -10.24 6.69 -10.19
C TYR A 25 -10.49 5.21 -10.51
N GLN A 26 -9.56 4.52 -11.17
CA GLN A 26 -9.76 3.16 -11.68
C GLN A 26 -8.80 2.14 -11.07
N GLN A 27 -7.71 2.55 -10.43
CA GLN A 27 -6.59 1.69 -10.09
C GLN A 27 -5.94 2.13 -8.79
N THR A 28 -5.59 1.16 -7.96
CA THR A 28 -4.89 1.38 -6.70
C THR A 28 -3.68 0.45 -6.58
N ILE A 29 -2.58 0.99 -6.06
CA ILE A 29 -1.36 0.25 -5.71
C ILE A 29 -1.11 0.49 -4.22
N PHE A 30 -0.89 -0.58 -3.46
CA PHE A 30 -0.51 -0.51 -2.06
C PHE A 30 1.00 -0.58 -1.92
N LEU A 31 1.55 0.12 -0.93
CA LEU A 31 2.97 0.23 -0.64
C LEU A 31 3.23 -0.21 0.80
N ARG A 32 4.34 -0.93 1.01
CA ARG A 32 4.81 -1.36 2.34
C ARG A 32 6.31 -1.10 2.45
N GLN A 33 6.72 -0.43 3.53
CA GLN A 33 8.13 -0.39 3.90
C GLN A 33 8.54 -1.74 4.47
N THR A 34 9.72 -2.21 4.09
CA THR A 34 10.26 -3.46 4.62
C THR A 34 11.74 -3.29 4.93
N MET A 35 12.20 -4.03 5.93
CA MET A 35 13.60 -4.17 6.29
C MET A 35 13.97 -5.64 6.05
N VAL A 36 14.66 -5.92 4.95
CA VAL A 36 15.14 -7.27 4.66
C VAL A 36 16.62 -7.31 5.04
N GLY A 37 16.91 -7.90 6.21
CA GLY A 37 18.21 -7.79 6.84
C GLY A 37 18.53 -6.33 7.19
N ASN A 38 19.62 -5.80 6.63
CA ASN A 38 20.07 -4.41 6.83
C ASN A 38 19.76 -3.49 5.65
N THR A 39 18.92 -3.93 4.70
CA THR A 39 18.54 -3.12 3.54
C THR A 39 17.09 -2.68 3.66
N TRP A 40 16.88 -1.38 3.63
CA TRP A 40 15.54 -0.80 3.52
C TRP A 40 15.02 -0.93 2.09
N GLY A 41 13.76 -1.34 1.96
CA GLY A 41 13.09 -1.48 0.69
C GLY A 41 11.63 -1.09 0.74
N ILE A 42 11.05 -0.93 -0.45
CA ILE A 42 9.61 -0.74 -0.64
C ILE A 42 9.08 -1.91 -1.45
N GLU A 43 8.08 -2.58 -0.89
CA GLU A 43 7.26 -3.54 -1.61
C GLU A 43 5.99 -2.85 -2.09
N TYR A 44 5.48 -3.31 -3.23
CA TYR A 44 4.24 -2.81 -3.80
C TYR A 44 3.35 -3.96 -4.27
N SER A 45 2.04 -3.77 -4.14
CA SER A 45 1.07 -4.74 -4.64
C SER A 45 0.96 -4.69 -6.17
N PRO A 46 0.44 -5.74 -6.82
CA PRO A 46 -0.15 -5.62 -8.14
C PRO A 46 -1.25 -4.54 -8.16
N ILE A 47 -1.60 -4.06 -9.35
CA ILE A 47 -2.66 -3.06 -9.52
C ILE A 47 -4.01 -3.67 -9.16
N VAL A 48 -4.66 -3.10 -8.15
CA VAL A 48 -6.04 -3.41 -7.78
C VAL A 48 -6.97 -2.49 -8.56
N LYS A 49 -7.77 -3.05 -9.47
CA LYS A 49 -8.74 -2.27 -10.25
C LYS A 49 -9.95 -1.95 -9.38
N SER A 50 -10.48 -0.74 -9.52
CA SER A 50 -11.79 -0.39 -9.01
C SER A 50 -12.83 -1.10 -9.88
N THR A 51 -13.62 -1.97 -9.27
CA THR A 51 -14.75 -2.63 -9.91
C THR A 51 -16.03 -2.30 -9.15
N THR A 52 -17.07 -1.98 -9.90
CA THR A 52 -18.46 -1.87 -9.43
C THR A 52 -19.27 -3.14 -9.72
N HIS A 53 -18.66 -4.13 -10.38
CA HIS A 53 -19.31 -5.36 -10.81
C HIS A 53 -18.83 -6.52 -9.94
N ALA A 54 -19.79 -7.20 -9.32
CA ALA A 54 -19.56 -8.50 -8.71
C ALA A 54 -19.64 -9.56 -9.82
N ASP A 55 -18.49 -10.16 -10.16
CA ASP A 55 -18.48 -11.32 -11.04
C ASP A 55 -18.82 -12.57 -10.20
N PRO A 56 -19.95 -13.25 -10.42
CA PRO A 56 -20.36 -14.38 -9.60
C PRO A 56 -19.47 -15.62 -9.75
N LEU A 57 -18.61 -15.67 -10.77
CA LEU A 57 -17.83 -16.86 -11.14
C LEU A 57 -16.35 -16.77 -10.74
N GLU A 58 -15.82 -15.58 -10.50
CA GLU A 58 -14.52 -15.40 -9.89
C GLU A 58 -14.68 -15.18 -8.38
N MET A 59 -13.78 -15.73 -7.57
CA MET A 59 -13.71 -15.37 -6.15
C MET A 59 -13.45 -13.87 -6.09
N GLU A 60 -14.50 -13.08 -5.84
CA GLU A 60 -14.51 -11.65 -6.10
C GLU A 60 -13.32 -10.99 -5.40
N PRO A 61 -12.38 -10.35 -6.13
CA PRO A 61 -11.25 -9.71 -5.51
C PRO A 61 -11.75 -8.64 -4.53
N PRO A 62 -11.11 -8.48 -3.36
CA PRO A 62 -11.58 -7.54 -2.34
C PRO A 62 -11.69 -6.13 -2.94
N SER A 63 -12.81 -5.47 -2.66
CA SER A 63 -13.02 -4.09 -3.10
C SER A 63 -11.94 -3.17 -2.53
N THR A 64 -11.65 -2.07 -3.23
CA THR A 64 -10.63 -1.10 -2.77
C THR A 64 -10.95 -0.58 -1.36
N LYS A 65 -12.23 -0.42 -1.01
CA LYS A 65 -12.66 -0.01 0.34
C LYS A 65 -12.33 -1.07 1.40
N GLN A 66 -12.54 -2.35 1.11
CA GLN A 66 -12.15 -3.44 2.00
C GLN A 66 -10.63 -3.48 2.19
N CYS A 67 -9.86 -3.26 1.12
CA CYS A 67 -8.41 -3.17 1.22
C CYS A 67 -7.96 -1.99 2.09
N PHE A 68 -8.56 -0.81 1.94
CA PHE A 68 -8.24 0.35 2.80
C PHE A 68 -8.59 0.08 4.26
N PHE A 69 -9.76 -0.50 4.53
CA PHE A 69 -10.18 -0.84 5.89
C PHE A 69 -9.22 -1.85 6.52
N PHE A 70 -8.86 -2.90 5.77
CA PHE A 70 -7.88 -3.89 6.21
C PHE A 70 -6.53 -3.24 6.50
N LEU A 71 -6.01 -2.42 5.59
CA LEU A 71 -4.73 -1.74 5.78
C LEU A 71 -4.73 -0.82 7.01
N ALA A 72 -5.82 -0.09 7.23
CA ALA A 72 -5.99 0.74 8.43
C ALA A 72 -5.99 -0.10 9.71
N SER A 73 -6.65 -1.27 9.71
CA SER A 73 -6.66 -2.19 10.85
C SER A 73 -5.27 -2.74 11.17
N VAL A 74 -4.47 -3.06 10.14
CA VAL A 74 -3.09 -3.53 10.30
C VAL A 74 -2.19 -2.39 10.79
N ALA A 75 -2.36 -1.19 10.23
CA ALA A 75 -1.59 -0.02 10.60
C ALA A 75 -1.87 0.44 12.04
N ALA A 76 -3.09 0.27 12.55
CA ALA A 76 -3.44 0.63 13.92
C ALA A 76 -2.63 -0.17 14.97
N GLY A 77 -2.22 -1.40 14.64
CA GLY A 77 -1.35 -2.22 15.50
C GLY A 77 0.15 -1.92 15.34
N GLN A 78 0.53 -1.02 14.43
CA GLN A 78 1.93 -0.73 14.09
C GLN A 78 2.36 0.64 14.61
N GLY A 79 3.53 0.68 15.24
CA GLY A 79 4.16 1.93 15.67
C GLY A 79 4.76 2.72 14.49
N ARG A 80 5.35 3.87 14.79
CA ARG A 80 6.12 4.64 13.80
C ARG A 80 7.33 3.84 13.34
N VAL A 81 7.58 3.85 12.03
CA VAL A 81 8.79 3.25 11.45
C VAL A 81 10.03 4.01 11.97
N PRO A 82 11.11 3.33 12.37
CA PRO A 82 12.36 3.97 12.76
C PRO A 82 12.89 4.85 11.62
N LYS A 83 13.42 6.04 11.96
CA LYS A 83 13.89 7.00 10.96
C LYS A 83 15.17 6.56 10.24
N TYR A 84 15.85 5.54 10.76
CA TYR A 84 17.12 5.03 10.27
C TYR A 84 17.19 3.52 10.53
N ALA A 85 17.43 2.76 9.47
CA ALA A 85 18.09 1.47 9.53
C ALA A 85 19.38 1.56 8.70
#